data_AF-A0A1V8SE27-F1
#
_entry.id   AF-A0A1V8SE27-F1
#
_cell.length_a   1.000
_cell.length_b   1.000
_cell.length_c   1.000
_cell.angle_alpha   90.00
_cell.angle_beta   90.00
_cell.angle_gamma   90.00
#
_symmetry.space_group_name_H-M   'P 1'
#
loop_
_entity.id
_entity.type
_entity.pdbx_description
1 polymer ?
#
loop_
_entity_poly.entity_id
_entity_poly.type
_entity_poly.pdbx_seq_one_letter_code
_entity_poly.pdbx_strand_id
1 'polypeptide(L)'
;MATNPYPSSPPKPHPAHQPHDSGLSLTASTDLSPEAQKRIADLEAELQLLTEKVASASQRFADYENEIRVLNAQVRQEKRKNASLDSTASVVDGSGEAGKAVGVAERALNGAAAQKPGISRFGSFMHARKAIGGLGATPEAEATNPLASAGAAAARERDLEAQLSQERDLRLAAEAKMGDTAGEVEELTATLFGQANEMVAVERKENARLKERIQFLERRDAKFGMRVQALEERDRERQRRLENLERAVGRAERVRGVLGGGAGEKG
;
A
#
# COMPACT_ATOMS: atom_id res chain seq x y z
N MET A 1 40.15 -15.49 -38.52
CA MET A 1 38.96 -15.45 -39.40
C MET A 1 38.31 -14.09 -39.26
N ALA A 2 38.16 -13.42 -40.40
CA ALA A 2 37.32 -12.26 -40.69
C ALA A 2 37.45 -11.01 -39.79
N THR A 3 38.40 -10.16 -40.17
CA THR A 3 38.32 -8.70 -40.07
C THR A 3 37.05 -8.18 -40.74
N ASN A 4 36.29 -7.28 -40.10
CA ASN A 4 35.37 -6.42 -40.82
C ASN A 4 35.56 -4.96 -40.39
N PRO A 5 36.03 -4.08 -41.29
CA PRO A 5 36.27 -2.67 -41.03
C PRO A 5 34.95 -1.89 -41.18
N TYR A 6 34.66 -0.99 -40.24
CA TYR A 6 33.67 0.06 -40.49
C TYR A 6 34.39 1.23 -41.19
N PRO A 7 34.09 1.54 -42.47
CA PRO A 7 34.56 2.77 -43.08
C PRO A 7 33.71 3.96 -42.59
N SER A 8 34.42 4.94 -42.06
CA SER A 8 33.97 6.32 -41.95
C SER A 8 33.57 6.86 -43.32
N SER A 9 32.36 7.41 -43.43
CA SER A 9 32.01 8.36 -44.49
C SER A 9 30.94 9.32 -43.94
N PRO A 10 31.11 10.64 -44.08
CA PRO A 10 30.14 11.61 -43.60
C PRO A 10 28.87 11.58 -44.47
N PRO A 11 27.67 11.78 -43.90
CA PRO A 11 26.47 11.95 -44.71
C PRO A 11 26.61 13.24 -45.54
N LYS A 12 26.39 13.10 -46.85
CA LYS A 12 26.34 14.21 -47.82
C LYS A 12 25.24 15.21 -47.40
N PRO A 13 25.45 16.53 -47.59
CA PRO A 13 24.39 17.50 -47.36
C PRO A 13 23.27 17.25 -48.37
N HIS A 14 22.11 16.82 -47.87
CA HIS A 14 20.88 16.84 -48.64
C HIS A 14 20.54 18.31 -48.99
N PRO A 15 20.00 18.57 -50.19
CA PRO A 15 19.71 19.92 -50.64
C PRO A 15 18.80 20.59 -49.63
N ALA A 16 19.17 21.81 -49.24
CA ALA A 16 18.32 22.70 -48.49
C ALA A 16 16.94 22.66 -49.15
N HIS A 17 15.96 22.11 -48.44
CA HIS A 17 14.57 22.36 -48.78
C HIS A 17 14.43 23.87 -48.70
N GLN A 18 14.27 24.48 -49.88
CA GLN A 18 13.81 25.83 -49.98
C GLN A 18 12.61 25.97 -49.04
N PRO A 19 12.53 27.05 -48.25
CA PRO A 19 11.30 27.35 -47.55
C PRO A 19 10.23 27.39 -48.65
N HIS A 20 9.32 26.42 -48.63
CA HIS A 20 8.10 26.56 -49.38
C HIS A 20 7.41 27.74 -48.73
N ASP A 21 7.59 28.86 -49.40
CA ASP A 21 6.81 30.07 -49.32
C ASP A 21 5.35 29.67 -49.51
N SER A 22 4.75 29.22 -48.41
CA SER A 22 3.35 29.42 -48.14
C SER A 22 3.23 30.69 -47.30
N GLY A 23 3.88 31.76 -47.78
CA GLY A 23 3.50 33.11 -47.45
C GLY A 23 2.03 33.29 -47.79
N LEU A 24 1.22 33.37 -46.74
CA LEU A 24 0.10 34.29 -46.68
C LEU A 24 -0.94 34.12 -47.79
N SER A 25 -1.79 33.10 -47.67
CA SER A 25 -3.23 33.39 -47.83
C SER A 25 -3.76 33.99 -46.54
N LEU A 26 -3.21 35.16 -46.17
CA LEU A 26 -3.72 36.01 -45.07
C LEU A 26 -4.85 36.94 -45.55
N THR A 27 -5.33 36.71 -46.78
CA THR A 27 -6.46 37.40 -47.40
C THR A 27 -7.66 36.48 -47.66
N ALA A 28 -7.58 35.20 -47.30
CA ALA A 28 -8.72 34.27 -47.32
C ALA A 28 -9.37 34.07 -45.93
N SER A 29 -9.03 34.90 -44.93
CA SER A 29 -9.63 34.81 -43.59
C SER A 29 -11.10 35.25 -43.53
N THR A 30 -11.66 35.79 -44.61
CA THR A 30 -13.05 36.29 -44.61
C THR A 30 -14.08 35.37 -45.26
N ASP A 31 -13.67 34.33 -46.01
CA ASP A 31 -14.62 33.43 -46.72
C ASP A 31 -14.48 31.96 -46.28
N LEU A 32 -14.20 31.71 -44.99
CA LEU A 32 -14.52 30.40 -44.42
C LEU A 32 -16.05 30.30 -44.32
N SER A 33 -16.63 29.25 -44.91
CA SER A 33 -18.04 28.91 -44.74
C SER A 33 -18.45 29.10 -43.27
N PRO A 34 -19.59 29.73 -42.97
CA PRO A 34 -19.99 30.03 -41.58
C PRO A 34 -20.04 28.77 -40.70
N GLU A 35 -20.18 27.59 -41.31
CA GLU A 35 -20.10 26.29 -40.65
C GLU A 35 -18.66 25.92 -40.24
N ALA A 36 -17.67 26.20 -41.08
CA ALA A 36 -16.25 25.97 -40.78
C ALA A 36 -15.77 26.88 -39.63
N GLN A 37 -16.22 28.14 -39.60
CA GLN A 37 -15.91 29.07 -38.50
C GLN A 37 -16.49 28.59 -37.17
N LYS A 38 -17.74 28.10 -37.17
CA LYS A 38 -18.36 27.49 -35.97
C LYS A 38 -17.57 26.27 -35.49
N ARG A 39 -17.18 25.40 -36.43
CA ARG A 39 -16.42 24.19 -36.09
C ARG A 39 -15.04 24.51 -35.49
N ILE A 40 -14.37 25.55 -36.00
CA ILE A 40 -13.09 26.02 -35.45
C ILE A 40 -13.30 26.54 -34.02
N ALA A 41 -14.31 27.38 -33.78
CA ALA A 41 -14.61 27.89 -32.44
C ALA A 41 -14.93 26.77 -31.43
N ASP A 42 -15.70 25.75 -31.84
CA ASP A 42 -16.01 24.60 -31.00
C ASP A 42 -14.75 23.79 -30.65
N LEU A 43 -13.88 23.56 -31.64
CA LEU A 43 -12.61 22.83 -31.46
C LEU A 43 -11.63 23.61 -30.57
N GLU A 44 -11.58 24.93 -30.70
CA GLU A 44 -10.78 25.79 -29.83
C GLU A 44 -11.27 25.75 -28.38
N ALA A 45 -12.60 25.75 -28.17
CA ALA A 45 -13.19 25.60 -26.83
C ALA A 45 -12.87 24.21 -26.23
N GLU A 46 -12.91 23.15 -27.03
CA GLU A 46 -12.53 21.80 -26.61
C GLU A 46 -11.04 21.72 -26.23
N LEU A 47 -10.17 22.33 -27.03
CA LEU A 47 -8.73 22.42 -26.73
C LEU A 47 -8.49 23.19 -25.43
N GLN A 48 -9.15 24.32 -25.21
CA GLN A 48 -9.03 25.09 -23.97
C GLN A 48 -9.42 24.24 -22.75
N LEU A 49 -10.56 23.55 -22.83
CA LEU A 49 -11.05 22.69 -21.75
C LEU A 49 -10.10 21.50 -21.51
N LEU A 50 -9.54 20.93 -22.57
CA LEU A 50 -8.56 19.86 -22.45
C LEU A 50 -7.25 20.37 -21.83
N THR A 51 -6.78 21.55 -22.21
CA THR A 51 -5.60 22.19 -21.62
C THR A 51 -5.83 22.47 -20.13
N GLU A 52 -6.99 22.99 -19.74
CA GLU A 52 -7.35 23.19 -18.34
C GLU A 52 -7.36 21.86 -17.57
N LYS A 53 -7.93 20.81 -18.16
CA LYS A 53 -7.90 19.46 -17.56
C LYS A 53 -6.48 18.95 -17.39
N VAL A 54 -5.62 19.10 -18.40
CA VAL A 54 -4.21 18.68 -18.33
C VAL A 54 -3.47 19.48 -17.27
N ALA A 55 -3.69 20.79 -17.17
CA ALA A 55 -3.11 21.63 -16.13
C ALA A 55 -3.57 21.19 -14.73
N SER A 56 -4.88 20.93 -14.55
CA SER A 56 -5.44 20.46 -13.28
C SER A 56 -4.90 19.07 -12.88
N ALA A 57 -4.72 18.18 -13.85
CA ALA A 57 -4.15 16.86 -13.62
C ALA A 57 -2.66 16.95 -13.27
N SER A 58 -1.90 17.81 -13.97
CA SER A 58 -0.49 18.08 -13.68
C SER A 58 -0.29 18.65 -12.27
N GLN A 59 -1.18 19.55 -11.81
CA GLN A 59 -1.14 20.06 -10.44
C GLN A 59 -1.34 18.93 -9.42
N ARG A 60 -2.32 18.05 -9.65
CA ARG A 60 -2.56 16.89 -8.77
C ARG A 60 -1.39 15.93 -8.75
N PHE A 61 -0.71 15.71 -9.88
CA PHE A 61 0.51 14.90 -9.92
C PHE A 61 1.63 15.53 -9.07
N ALA A 62 1.80 16.85 -9.12
CA ALA A 62 2.77 17.52 -8.26
C ALA A 62 2.43 17.35 -6.77
N ASP A 63 1.14 17.42 -6.40
CA ASP A 63 0.68 17.18 -5.03
C ASP A 63 0.96 15.73 -4.58
N TYR A 64 0.66 14.73 -5.43
CA TYR A 64 0.96 13.34 -5.14
C TYR A 64 2.47 13.05 -5.05
N GLU A 65 3.29 13.67 -5.91
CA GLU A 65 4.74 13.54 -5.81
C GLU A 65 5.29 14.09 -4.50
N ASN A 66 4.75 15.22 -4.03
CA ASN A 66 5.11 15.79 -2.73
C ASN A 66 4.69 14.87 -1.58
N GLU A 67 3.48 14.31 -1.61
CA GLU A 67 3.00 13.35 -0.61
C GLU A 67 3.89 12.09 -0.56
N ILE A 68 4.27 11.56 -1.73
CA ILE A 68 5.20 10.42 -1.82
C ILE A 68 6.56 10.76 -1.22
N ARG A 69 7.08 11.98 -1.41
CA ARG A 69 8.34 12.42 -0.79
C ARG A 69 8.22 12.46 0.73
N VAL A 70 7.13 13.02 1.25
CA VAL A 70 6.86 13.09 2.69
C VAL A 70 6.72 11.70 3.30
N LEU A 71 5.91 10.82 2.70
CA LEU A 71 5.73 9.44 3.16
C LEU A 71 7.05 8.65 3.15
N ASN A 72 7.86 8.79 2.09
CA ASN A 72 9.17 8.14 2.05
C ASN A 72 10.12 8.69 3.13
N ALA A 73 10.09 9.99 3.41
CA ALA A 73 10.86 10.58 4.49
C ALA A 73 10.40 10.06 5.86
N GLN A 74 9.10 9.95 6.08
CA GLN A 74 8.51 9.40 7.30
C GLN A 74 8.87 7.93 7.49
N VAL A 75 8.75 7.09 6.45
CA VAL A 75 9.17 5.68 6.51
C VAL A 75 10.66 5.55 6.82
N ARG A 76 11.51 6.42 6.25
CA ARG A 76 12.94 6.46 6.58
C ARG A 76 13.21 6.88 8.02
N GLN A 77 12.44 7.81 8.56
CA GLN A 77 12.54 8.21 9.96
C GLN A 77 12.09 7.08 10.90
N GLU A 78 10.99 6.41 10.61
CA GLU A 78 10.51 5.26 11.40
C GLU A 78 11.50 4.09 11.37
N LYS A 79 12.08 3.79 10.21
CA LYS A 79 13.17 2.80 10.11
C LYS A 79 14.39 3.19 10.95
N ARG A 80 14.75 4.47 10.99
CA ARG A 80 15.86 4.96 11.83
C ARG A 80 15.54 4.88 13.33
N LYS A 81 14.32 5.24 13.75
CA LYS A 81 13.88 5.08 15.14
C LYS A 81 13.92 3.61 15.56
N ASN A 82 13.38 2.72 14.74
CA ASN A 82 13.40 1.28 15.01
C ASN A 82 14.82 0.69 15.04
N ALA A 83 15.72 1.13 14.15
CA ALA A 83 17.13 0.72 14.19
C ALA A 83 17.88 1.28 15.41
N SER A 84 17.52 2.48 15.90
CA SER A 84 18.13 3.05 17.11
C SER A 84 17.69 2.34 18.40
N LEU A 85 16.48 1.77 18.42
CA LEU A 85 16.02 0.93 19.53
C LEU A 85 16.76 -0.42 19.56
N ASP A 86 17.06 -1.01 18.39
CA ASP A 86 17.84 -2.25 18.28
C ASP A 86 19.34 -2.06 18.63
N SER A 87 19.90 -0.87 18.36
CA SER A 87 21.32 -0.56 18.63
C SER A 87 21.65 -0.32 20.11
N THR A 88 20.65 -0.19 20.99
CA THR A 88 20.89 -0.13 22.45
C THR A 88 21.02 -1.51 23.10
N ALA A 89 20.71 -2.58 22.37
CA ALA A 89 20.88 -3.97 22.81
C ALA A 89 22.23 -4.60 22.40
N SER A 90 23.08 -3.91 21.63
CA SER A 90 24.31 -4.50 21.06
C SER A 90 25.62 -3.76 21.34
N VAL A 91 25.68 -2.85 22.33
CA VAL A 91 26.97 -2.27 22.78
C VAL A 91 27.50 -3.04 23.99
N VAL A 92 27.84 -4.30 23.76
CA VAL A 92 28.90 -4.99 24.52
C VAL A 92 29.70 -5.81 23.52
N ASP A 93 30.96 -5.40 23.37
CA ASP A 93 32.12 -6.18 22.94
C ASP A 93 32.37 -6.40 21.44
N GLY A 94 33.64 -6.23 21.04
CA GLY A 94 34.16 -6.67 19.73
C GLY A 94 34.77 -5.59 18.84
N SER A 95 36.01 -5.22 19.10
CA SER A 95 36.95 -4.65 18.12
C SER A 95 37.13 -5.57 16.90
N GLY A 96 36.99 -5.07 15.66
CA GLY A 96 37.33 -5.84 14.46
C GLY A 96 36.92 -5.23 13.12
N GLU A 97 37.91 -4.66 12.43
CA GLU A 97 38.19 -4.65 10.99
C GLU A 97 37.08 -4.67 9.90
N ALA A 98 37.26 -3.71 8.99
CA ALA A 98 36.90 -3.65 7.57
C ALA A 98 36.38 -4.94 6.89
N GLY A 99 35.21 -4.84 6.24
CA GLY A 99 34.68 -5.86 5.35
C GLY A 99 33.61 -5.35 4.40
N LYS A 100 34.04 -4.90 3.23
CA LYS A 100 33.24 -4.45 2.09
C LYS A 100 32.68 -5.66 1.34
N ALA A 101 31.36 -5.83 1.26
CA ALA A 101 30.74 -6.71 0.26
C ALA A 101 29.31 -6.26 -0.08
N VAL A 102 29.20 -5.59 -1.22
CA VAL A 102 27.98 -5.42 -1.99
C VAL A 102 27.71 -6.74 -2.70
N GLY A 103 26.52 -7.31 -2.50
CA GLY A 103 26.06 -8.52 -3.18
C GLY A 103 24.56 -8.45 -3.41
N VAL A 104 24.19 -7.94 -4.59
CA VAL A 104 22.83 -7.96 -5.12
C VAL A 104 22.55 -9.36 -5.66
N ALA A 105 21.50 -10.01 -5.15
CA ALA A 105 20.83 -11.13 -5.81
C ALA A 105 19.33 -11.11 -5.46
N GLU A 106 18.54 -10.56 -6.38
CA GLU A 106 17.15 -10.95 -6.68
C GLU A 106 17.11 -12.49 -6.92
N ARG A 107 16.09 -13.31 -6.68
CA ARG A 107 14.63 -13.16 -6.52
C ARG A 107 14.07 -14.57 -6.23
N ALA A 108 13.18 -14.74 -5.25
CA ALA A 108 12.23 -15.87 -5.24
C ALA A 108 11.00 -15.49 -4.41
N LEU A 109 9.84 -15.52 -5.08
CA LEU A 109 8.51 -15.25 -4.53
C LEU A 109 7.89 -16.54 -3.99
N ASN A 110 7.26 -16.40 -2.82
CA ASN A 110 6.05 -17.09 -2.32
C ASN A 110 6.04 -18.62 -2.12
N GLY A 111 5.74 -19.01 -0.86
CA GLY A 111 5.25 -20.34 -0.51
C GLY A 111 5.40 -20.64 0.97
N ALA A 112 4.34 -20.43 1.73
CA ALA A 112 4.26 -20.56 3.18
C ALA A 112 4.58 -21.97 3.70
N ALA A 113 5.33 -22.06 4.81
CA ALA A 113 5.11 -23.03 5.87
C ALA A 113 5.77 -22.54 7.16
N ALA A 114 4.96 -22.37 8.19
CA ALA A 114 5.33 -21.89 9.51
C ALA A 114 6.38 -22.79 10.17
N GLN A 115 7.50 -22.20 10.59
CA GLN A 115 8.32 -22.76 11.65
C GLN A 115 8.27 -21.82 12.86
N LYS A 116 7.56 -22.27 13.87
CA LYS A 116 7.51 -21.67 15.21
C LYS A 116 8.93 -21.63 15.77
N PRO A 117 9.40 -20.52 16.38
CA PRO A 117 10.65 -20.55 17.12
C PRO A 117 10.39 -21.32 18.42
N GLY A 118 10.80 -22.59 18.43
CA GLY A 118 10.83 -23.41 19.63
C GLY A 118 11.82 -22.82 20.64
N ILE A 119 11.36 -22.64 21.87
CA ILE A 119 12.16 -22.22 23.02
C ILE A 119 13.13 -23.35 23.36
N SER A 120 14.25 -23.43 22.64
CA SER A 120 15.34 -24.36 22.88
C SER A 120 16.58 -23.59 23.35
N ARG A 121 16.48 -22.92 24.50
CA ARG A 121 17.64 -22.28 25.16
C ARG A 121 17.71 -22.51 26.68
N PHE A 122 16.98 -23.47 27.24
CA PHE A 122 17.08 -23.83 28.67
C PHE A 122 18.20 -24.83 29.01
N GLY A 123 19.06 -25.20 28.06
CA GLY A 123 20.06 -26.26 28.24
C GLY A 123 21.46 -25.86 28.72
N SER A 124 21.72 -24.59 29.07
CA SER A 124 23.09 -24.11 29.37
C SER A 124 23.31 -23.59 30.79
N PHE A 125 22.53 -24.07 31.77
CA PHE A 125 22.82 -23.86 33.19
C PHE A 125 23.21 -25.18 33.88
N MET A 126 24.25 -25.82 33.36
CA MET A 126 25.05 -26.77 34.14
C MET A 126 26.46 -26.20 34.21
N HIS A 127 26.64 -25.23 35.10
CA HIS A 127 27.96 -24.74 35.47
C HIS A 127 28.75 -25.92 36.06
N ALA A 128 29.77 -26.33 35.31
CA ALA A 128 31.09 -26.70 35.77
C ALA A 128 31.18 -27.01 37.28
N ARG A 129 30.85 -28.25 37.66
CA ARG A 129 31.48 -28.85 38.84
C ARG A 129 32.94 -29.09 38.47
N LYS A 130 33.74 -28.08 38.81
CA LYS A 130 35.20 -28.11 38.95
C LYS A 130 35.65 -29.52 39.34
N ALA A 131 36.27 -30.21 38.40
CA ALA A 131 37.01 -31.43 38.65
C ALA A 131 38.23 -31.07 39.49
N ILE A 132 38.13 -31.31 40.81
CA ILE A 132 39.26 -31.41 41.73
C ILE A 132 39.01 -32.65 42.59
N GLY A 133 40.00 -33.54 42.63
CA GLY A 133 40.11 -34.69 43.54
C GLY A 133 39.57 -35.98 42.91
N GLY A 134 40.38 -36.95 42.49
CA GLY A 134 41.52 -37.46 43.23
C GLY A 134 41.02 -38.40 44.34
N LEU A 135 40.45 -39.54 43.94
CA LEU A 135 40.13 -40.64 44.84
C LEU A 135 41.44 -41.33 45.24
N GLY A 136 41.89 -41.08 46.47
CA GLY A 136 43.03 -41.80 47.04
C GLY A 136 43.80 -41.02 48.09
N ALA A 137 43.17 -40.71 49.22
CA ALA A 137 43.89 -40.44 50.46
C ALA A 137 42.95 -40.69 51.66
N THR A 138 43.34 -41.66 52.48
CA THR A 138 42.85 -41.94 53.82
C THR A 138 42.93 -40.70 54.73
N PRO A 139 41.94 -40.41 55.59
CA PRO A 139 42.19 -39.58 56.75
C PRO A 139 42.66 -40.48 57.90
N GLU A 140 43.95 -40.42 58.19
CA GLU A 140 44.46 -40.81 59.50
C GLU A 140 43.89 -39.87 60.57
N ALA A 141 43.63 -40.47 61.73
CA ALA A 141 43.11 -39.81 62.91
C ALA A 141 44.12 -38.80 63.46
N GLU A 142 43.71 -37.54 63.63
CA GLU A 142 44.31 -36.64 64.62
C GLU A 142 43.24 -35.95 65.47
N ALA A 143 43.60 -35.79 66.74
CA ALA A 143 42.73 -35.51 67.87
C ALA A 143 42.22 -34.05 67.92
N THR A 144 40.92 -33.95 68.21
CA THR A 144 40.21 -32.96 69.03
C THR A 144 40.92 -31.65 69.40
N ASN A 145 40.47 -30.55 68.78
CA ASN A 145 40.40 -29.25 69.44
C ASN A 145 39.01 -28.61 69.16
N PRO A 146 38.00 -28.81 70.03
CA PRO A 146 36.60 -28.45 69.76
C PRO A 146 36.34 -26.94 69.71
N LEU A 147 37.29 -26.11 70.17
CA LEU A 147 37.16 -24.65 70.17
C LEU A 147 37.44 -24.04 68.78
N ALA A 148 38.32 -24.66 67.99
CA ALA A 148 38.63 -24.22 66.63
C ALA A 148 37.51 -24.57 65.63
N SER A 149 36.83 -25.71 65.82
CA SER A 149 35.67 -26.09 65.00
C SER A 149 34.43 -25.24 65.30
N ALA A 150 34.24 -24.83 66.57
CA ALA A 150 33.18 -23.90 66.96
C ALA A 150 33.37 -22.50 66.35
N GLY A 151 34.61 -21.99 66.33
CA GLY A 151 34.94 -20.72 65.66
C GLY A 151 34.72 -20.76 64.14
N ALA A 152 35.08 -21.88 63.50
CA ALA A 152 34.82 -22.09 62.07
C ALA A 152 33.32 -22.25 61.75
N ALA A 153 32.54 -22.86 62.65
CA ALA A 153 31.08 -22.96 62.51
C ALA A 153 30.40 -21.59 62.63
N ALA A 154 30.80 -20.76 63.59
CA ALA A 154 30.27 -19.40 63.76
C ALA A 154 30.65 -18.46 62.59
N ALA A 155 31.84 -18.62 61.99
CA ALA A 155 32.23 -17.90 60.79
C ALA A 155 31.37 -18.31 59.58
N ARG A 156 31.12 -19.61 59.40
CA ARG A 156 30.20 -20.12 58.37
C ARG A 156 28.77 -19.63 58.57
N GLU A 157 28.30 -19.57 59.81
CA GLU A 157 26.97 -19.06 60.14
C GLU A 157 26.83 -17.57 59.74
N ARG A 158 27.82 -16.74 60.05
CA ARG A 158 27.85 -15.34 59.58
C ARG A 158 27.90 -15.20 58.07
N ASP A 159 28.67 -16.05 57.39
CA ASP A 159 28.73 -16.05 55.92
C ASP A 159 27.38 -16.47 55.30
N LEU A 160 26.69 -17.43 55.91
CA LEU A 160 25.34 -17.85 55.49
C LEU A 160 24.31 -16.75 55.72
N GLU A 161 24.37 -16.04 56.85
CA GLU A 161 23.52 -14.88 57.12
C GLU A 161 23.74 -13.76 56.11
N ALA A 162 24.99 -13.45 55.78
CA ALA A 162 25.35 -12.45 54.77
C ALA A 162 24.92 -12.85 53.36
N GLN A 163 25.01 -14.15 53.02
CA GLN A 163 24.51 -14.66 51.74
C GLN A 163 22.98 -14.59 51.67
N LEU A 164 22.28 -14.95 52.75
CA LEU A 164 20.82 -14.85 52.82
C LEU A 164 20.32 -13.41 52.74
N SER A 165 21.02 -12.44 53.34
CA SER A 165 20.66 -11.03 53.20
C SER A 165 20.83 -10.56 51.76
N GLN A 166 21.96 -10.90 51.11
CA GLN A 166 22.20 -10.57 49.71
C GLN A 166 21.15 -11.20 48.78
N GLU A 167 20.79 -12.47 49.00
CA GLU A 167 19.75 -13.15 48.21
C GLU A 167 18.39 -12.47 48.36
N ARG A 168 18.01 -12.08 49.58
CA ARG A 168 16.76 -11.34 49.83
C ARG A 168 16.76 -9.99 49.13
N ASP A 169 17.85 -9.25 49.18
CA ASP A 169 17.97 -7.95 48.50
C ASP A 169 17.88 -8.11 46.98
N LEU A 170 18.55 -9.12 46.41
CA LEU A 170 18.45 -9.45 44.99
C LEU A 170 17.02 -9.83 44.60
N ARG A 171 16.32 -10.58 45.45
CA ARG A 171 14.94 -10.95 45.21
C ARG A 171 14.00 -9.76 45.27
N LEU A 172 14.14 -8.89 46.27
CA LEU A 172 13.37 -7.65 46.37
C LEU A 172 13.61 -6.75 45.15
N ALA A 173 14.86 -6.63 44.69
CA ALA A 173 15.20 -5.88 43.48
C ALA A 173 14.61 -6.51 42.21
N ALA A 174 14.57 -7.84 42.11
CA ALA A 174 13.94 -8.55 41.01
C ALA A 174 12.41 -8.39 41.03
N GLU A 175 11.78 -8.47 42.19
CA GLU A 175 10.34 -8.27 42.38
C GLU A 175 9.93 -6.83 42.02
N ALA A 176 10.74 -5.83 42.39
CA ALA A 176 10.53 -4.44 41.99
C ALA A 176 10.60 -4.27 40.45
N LYS A 177 11.66 -4.78 39.81
CA LYS A 177 11.80 -4.76 38.35
C LYS A 177 10.65 -5.49 37.65
N MET A 178 10.19 -6.61 38.22
CA MET A 178 9.03 -7.32 37.68
C MET A 178 7.77 -6.46 37.74
N GLY A 179 7.57 -5.72 38.85
CA GLY A 179 6.50 -4.74 38.98
C GLY A 179 6.58 -3.63 37.92
N ASP A 180 7.77 -3.06 37.71
CA ASP A 180 7.99 -2.03 36.68
C ASP A 180 7.64 -2.56 35.29
N THR A 181 8.14 -3.76 34.93
CA THR A 181 7.84 -4.38 33.64
C THR A 181 6.36 -4.72 33.48
N ALA A 182 5.67 -5.09 34.55
CA ALA A 182 4.24 -5.34 34.52
C ALA A 182 3.46 -4.04 34.22
N GLY A 183 3.86 -2.92 34.84
CA GLY A 183 3.28 -1.61 34.57
C GLY A 183 3.50 -1.13 33.14
N GLU A 184 4.71 -1.30 32.60
CA GLU A 184 5.01 -0.96 31.20
C GLU A 184 4.18 -1.77 30.21
N VAL A 185 3.98 -3.07 30.47
CA VAL A 185 3.12 -3.93 29.65
C VAL A 185 1.66 -3.49 29.74
N GLU A 186 1.17 -3.12 30.92
CA GLU A 186 -0.18 -2.56 31.07
C GLU A 186 -0.36 -1.25 30.29
N GLU A 187 0.61 -0.35 30.32
CA GLU A 187 0.57 0.90 29.55
C GLU A 187 0.63 0.66 28.03
N LEU A 188 1.54 -0.21 27.58
CA LEU A 188 1.65 -0.60 26.17
C LEU A 188 0.39 -1.30 25.66
N THR A 189 -0.23 -2.15 26.49
CA THR A 189 -1.50 -2.79 26.12
C THR A 189 -2.64 -1.78 26.10
N ALA A 190 -2.74 -0.88 27.08
CA ALA A 190 -3.74 0.18 27.09
C ALA A 190 -3.63 1.11 25.87
N THR A 191 -2.41 1.50 25.49
CA THR A 191 -2.17 2.33 24.30
C THR A 191 -2.47 1.57 23.00
N LEU A 192 -2.06 0.31 22.88
CA LEU A 192 -2.38 -0.53 21.71
C LEU A 192 -3.89 -0.73 21.54
N PHE A 193 -4.61 -1.03 22.62
CA PHE A 193 -6.07 -1.17 22.58
C PHE A 193 -6.76 0.17 22.30
N GLY A 194 -6.25 1.27 22.85
CA GLY A 194 -6.73 2.62 22.55
C GLY A 194 -6.62 2.95 21.06
N GLN A 195 -5.43 2.76 20.48
CA GLN A 195 -5.17 3.00 19.06
C GLN A 195 -6.00 2.08 18.15
N ALA A 196 -6.11 0.80 18.51
CA ALA A 196 -6.94 -0.15 17.77
C ALA A 196 -8.42 0.26 17.78
N ASN A 197 -8.93 0.67 18.94
CA ASN A 197 -10.31 1.16 19.07
C ASN A 197 -10.55 2.43 18.25
N GLU A 198 -9.60 3.36 18.25
CA GLU A 198 -9.69 4.59 17.46
C GLU A 198 -9.70 4.29 15.96
N MET A 199 -8.79 3.44 15.47
CA MET A 199 -8.73 3.02 14.07
C MET A 199 -10.06 2.39 13.61
N VAL A 200 -10.61 1.48 14.42
CA VAL A 200 -11.90 0.84 14.14
C VAL A 200 -13.04 1.86 14.17
N ALA A 201 -13.00 2.85 15.07
CA ALA A 201 -14.01 3.90 15.12
C ALA A 201 -13.97 4.79 13.86
N VAL A 202 -12.78 5.12 13.35
CA VAL A 202 -12.61 5.84 12.08
C VAL A 202 -13.18 5.01 10.93
N GLU A 203 -12.80 3.74 10.83
CA GLU A 203 -13.32 2.85 9.78
C GLU A 203 -14.84 2.74 9.83
N ARG A 204 -15.45 2.57 11.02
CA ARG A 204 -16.91 2.53 11.18
C ARG A 204 -17.57 3.81 10.68
N LYS A 205 -17.00 4.99 10.95
CA LYS A 205 -17.52 6.28 10.49
C LYS A 205 -17.41 6.40 8.96
N GLU A 206 -16.27 6.03 8.39
CA GLU A 206 -16.06 6.10 6.94
C GLU A 206 -16.95 5.10 6.19
N ASN A 207 -17.05 3.88 6.70
CA ASN A 207 -17.90 2.83 6.14
C ASN A 207 -19.38 3.22 6.21
N ALA A 208 -19.82 3.87 7.30
CA ALA A 208 -21.17 4.45 7.38
C ALA A 208 -21.41 5.54 6.30
N ARG A 209 -20.47 6.48 6.13
CA ARG A 209 -20.55 7.51 5.08
C ARG A 209 -20.61 6.92 3.67
N LEU A 210 -19.79 5.91 3.39
CA LEU A 210 -19.80 5.21 2.11
C LEU A 210 -21.13 4.48 1.87
N LYS A 211 -21.66 3.79 2.89
CA LYS A 211 -22.97 3.14 2.82
C LYS A 211 -24.09 4.13 2.54
N GLU A 212 -24.09 5.29 3.18
CA GLU A 212 -25.04 6.37 2.89
C GLU A 212 -24.92 6.86 1.44
N ARG A 213 -23.69 7.05 0.96
CA ARG A 213 -23.44 7.48 -0.42
C ARG A 213 -23.93 6.44 -1.44
N ILE A 214 -23.68 5.16 -1.19
CA ILE A 214 -24.14 4.05 -2.02
C ILE A 214 -25.67 4.04 -2.07
N GLN A 215 -26.34 4.09 -0.91
CA GLN A 215 -27.81 4.11 -0.86
C GLN A 215 -28.40 5.31 -1.62
N PHE A 216 -27.77 6.48 -1.53
CA PHE A 216 -28.21 7.65 -2.29
C PHE A 216 -28.08 7.44 -3.81
N LEU A 217 -26.96 6.87 -4.25
CA LEU A 217 -26.72 6.58 -5.67
C LEU A 217 -27.70 5.52 -6.18
N GLU A 218 -27.92 4.44 -5.43
CA GLU A 218 -28.89 3.39 -5.77
C GLU A 218 -30.32 3.95 -5.94
N ARG A 219 -30.76 4.84 -5.05
CA ARG A 219 -32.06 5.51 -5.18
C ARG A 219 -32.14 6.37 -6.43
N ARG A 220 -31.05 7.05 -6.78
CA ARG A 220 -30.97 7.90 -7.97
C ARG A 220 -31.01 7.05 -9.25
N ASP A 221 -30.25 5.97 -9.27
CA ASP A 221 -30.18 5.06 -10.40
C ASP A 221 -31.50 4.31 -10.60
N ALA A 222 -32.19 3.94 -9.51
CA ALA A 222 -33.56 3.42 -9.55
C ALA A 222 -34.54 4.42 -10.20
N LYS A 223 -34.48 5.70 -9.81
CA LYS A 223 -35.31 6.76 -10.42
C LYS A 223 -35.01 6.94 -11.91
N PHE A 224 -33.74 6.91 -12.29
CA PHE A 224 -33.35 6.97 -13.71
C PHE A 224 -33.86 5.76 -14.48
N GLY A 225 -33.74 4.55 -13.91
CA GLY A 225 -34.29 3.33 -14.48
C GLY A 225 -35.80 3.42 -14.72
N MET A 226 -36.57 3.89 -13.73
CA MET A 226 -38.02 4.12 -13.89
C MET A 226 -38.33 5.12 -15.00
N ARG A 227 -37.55 6.21 -15.09
CA ARG A 227 -37.74 7.21 -16.15
C ARG A 227 -37.48 6.62 -17.53
N VAL A 228 -36.43 5.81 -17.68
CA VAL A 228 -36.13 5.13 -18.95
C VAL A 228 -37.24 4.16 -19.32
N GLN A 229 -37.72 3.34 -18.38
CA GLN A 229 -38.86 2.43 -18.62
C GLN A 229 -40.10 3.19 -19.11
N ALA A 230 -40.44 4.32 -18.50
CA ALA A 230 -41.56 5.15 -18.93
C ALA A 230 -41.35 5.75 -20.34
N LEU A 231 -40.12 6.06 -20.73
CA LEU A 231 -39.82 6.49 -22.12
C LEU A 231 -40.04 5.34 -23.10
N GLU A 232 -39.52 4.15 -22.79
CA GLU A 232 -39.70 2.97 -23.63
C GLU A 232 -41.17 2.59 -23.80
N GLU A 233 -41.98 2.68 -22.75
CA GLU A 233 -43.43 2.44 -22.83
C GLU A 233 -44.12 3.41 -23.78
N ARG A 234 -43.77 4.70 -23.71
CA ARG A 234 -44.30 5.71 -24.64
C ARG A 234 -43.86 5.44 -26.07
N ASP A 235 -42.64 5.01 -26.28
CA ASP A 235 -42.14 4.67 -27.62
C ASP A 235 -42.83 3.43 -28.18
N ARG A 236 -43.05 2.39 -27.34
CA ARG A 236 -43.87 1.23 -27.71
C ARG A 236 -45.30 1.63 -28.07
N GLU A 237 -45.90 2.57 -27.34
CA GLU A 237 -47.23 3.07 -27.67
C GLU A 237 -47.26 3.84 -29.00
N ARG A 238 -46.27 4.70 -29.24
CA ARG A 238 -46.12 5.42 -30.52
C ARG A 238 -45.94 4.45 -31.68
N GLN A 239 -45.10 3.42 -31.53
CA GLN A 239 -44.90 2.38 -32.53
C GLN A 239 -46.21 1.64 -32.86
N ARG A 240 -47.01 1.26 -31.85
CA ARG A 240 -48.33 0.64 -32.07
C ARG A 240 -49.29 1.54 -32.84
N ARG A 241 -49.29 2.85 -32.55
CA ARG A 241 -50.11 3.83 -33.28
C ARG A 241 -49.65 3.95 -34.74
N LEU A 242 -48.34 3.99 -34.98
CA LEU A 242 -47.78 4.01 -36.33
C LEU A 242 -48.14 2.74 -37.10
N GLU A 243 -48.00 1.55 -36.50
CA GLU A 243 -48.38 0.28 -37.12
C GLU A 243 -49.88 0.25 -37.51
N ASN A 244 -50.75 0.79 -36.67
CA ASN A 244 -52.17 0.90 -36.97
C ASN A 244 -52.47 1.87 -38.13
N LEU A 245 -51.76 3.01 -38.18
CA LEU A 245 -51.86 3.97 -39.26
C LEU A 245 -51.31 3.39 -40.57
N GLU A 246 -50.17 2.71 -40.55
CA GLU A 246 -49.58 2.01 -41.70
C GLU A 246 -50.54 0.97 -42.26
N ARG A 247 -51.18 0.17 -41.39
CA ARG A 247 -52.23 -0.77 -41.80
C ARG A 247 -53.42 -0.07 -42.45
N ALA A 248 -53.83 1.08 -41.95
CA ALA A 248 -54.95 1.84 -42.50
C ALA A 248 -54.61 2.49 -43.86
N VAL A 249 -53.42 3.10 -43.96
CA VAL A 249 -52.90 3.66 -45.21
C VAL A 249 -52.73 2.56 -46.26
N GLY A 250 -52.13 1.42 -45.91
CA GLY A 250 -52.00 0.29 -46.83
C GLY A 250 -53.35 -0.28 -47.30
N ARG A 251 -54.41 -0.20 -46.48
CA ARG A 251 -55.79 -0.49 -46.96
C ARG A 251 -56.28 0.57 -47.93
N ALA A 252 -56.11 1.85 -47.62
CA ALA A 252 -56.53 2.96 -48.47
C ALA A 252 -55.82 2.95 -49.83
N GLU A 253 -54.52 2.64 -49.86
CA GLU A 253 -53.73 2.48 -51.09
C GLU A 253 -54.26 1.34 -51.97
N ARG A 254 -54.61 0.18 -51.38
CA ARG A 254 -55.25 -0.92 -52.13
C ARG A 254 -56.58 -0.51 -52.73
N VAL A 255 -57.44 0.15 -51.95
CA VAL A 255 -58.75 0.64 -52.44
C VAL A 255 -58.55 1.67 -53.55
N ARG A 256 -57.59 2.59 -53.40
CA ARG A 256 -57.23 3.55 -54.45
C ARG A 256 -56.73 2.85 -55.72
N GLY A 257 -55.96 1.78 -55.60
CA GLY A 257 -55.53 0.97 -56.75
C GLY A 257 -56.70 0.33 -57.49
N VAL A 258 -57.68 -0.23 -56.76
CA VAL A 258 -58.88 -0.85 -57.35
C VAL A 258 -59.82 0.20 -57.99
N LEU A 259 -60.07 1.33 -57.30
CA LEU A 259 -60.92 2.40 -57.82
C LEU A 259 -60.27 3.17 -58.98
N GLY A 260 -58.96 3.38 -58.92
CA GLY A 260 -58.19 4.00 -60.00
C GLY A 260 -58.02 3.08 -61.22
N GLY A 261 -57.94 1.77 -61.01
CA GLY A 261 -57.94 0.77 -62.08
C GLY A 261 -59.29 0.60 -62.79
N GLY A 262 -60.41 0.86 -62.10
CA GLY A 262 -61.75 0.81 -62.69
C GLY A 262 -62.20 2.07 -63.43
N ALA A 263 -61.48 3.18 -63.34
CA ALA A 263 -61.84 4.47 -63.94
C ALA A 263 -61.21 4.71 -65.33
N GLY A 264 -60.43 3.77 -65.87
CA GLY A 264 -59.70 3.90 -67.13
C GLY A 264 -60.22 3.06 -68.30
N GLU A 265 -61.30 2.29 -68.15
CA GLU A 265 -61.76 1.33 -69.16
C GLU A 265 -63.20 1.60 -69.62
N LYS A 266 -63.54 2.86 -69.91
CA LYS A 266 -64.69 3.24 -70.76
C LYS A 266 -64.39 4.58 -71.45
N GLY A 267 -63.84 4.50 -72.65
CA GLY A 267 -63.60 5.62 -73.57
C GLY A 267 -63.15 5.08 -74.91
#